data_AF-A0A2I0AW11-F1
#
_entry.id   AF-A0A2I0AW11-F1
#
_cell.length_a   1.000
_cell.length_b   1.000
_cell.length_c   1.000
_cell.angle_alpha   90.00
_cell.angle_beta   90.00
_cell.angle_gamma   90.00
#
_symmetry.space_group_name_H-M   'P 1'
#
loop_
_entity.id
_entity.type
_entity.pdbx_description
1 polymer ?
#
loop_
_entity_poly.entity_id
_entity_poly.type
_entity_poly.pdbx_seq_one_letter_code
_entity_poly.pdbx_strand_id
1 'polypeptide(L)'
;MDQTEGTHNPSPQGERERRRGAGKRAILEKMEGGEGAVVTEKLEEDEERTKLLRDRFRLSVISIVEAEAKKQGMEIAGHVVPCIAELAFELTEQLAKDVELFAQHAGRKSVNMEDVILSAHRNETLLGLLRSFSHELKAKEPQQTQKKRKRSSNNEVS
;
A
#
# COMPACT_ATOMS: atom_id res chain seq x y z
N MET A 1 5.04 -46.61 72.44
CA MET A 1 3.71 -46.03 72.20
C MET A 1 3.96 -44.92 71.20
N ASP A 2 3.63 -44.97 69.92
CA ASP A 2 2.62 -45.70 69.17
C ASP A 2 3.09 -45.78 67.70
N GLN A 3 2.58 -46.75 66.95
CA GLN A 3 2.88 -47.01 65.55
C GLN A 3 2.04 -46.10 64.63
N THR A 4 2.60 -45.60 63.53
CA THR A 4 1.78 -45.25 62.36
C THR A 4 2.50 -45.60 61.06
N GLU A 5 2.07 -46.72 60.50
CA GLU A 5 2.06 -47.01 59.06
C GLU A 5 1.25 -45.93 58.33
N GLY A 6 1.60 -45.61 57.08
CA GLY A 6 0.90 -44.56 56.34
C GLY A 6 1.33 -44.36 54.90
N THR A 7 1.03 -45.37 54.08
CA THR A 7 0.53 -45.23 52.70
C THR A 7 1.32 -44.34 51.73
N HIS A 8 2.18 -45.01 50.94
CA HIS A 8 2.61 -44.55 49.62
C HIS A 8 1.39 -44.26 48.76
N ASN A 9 1.21 -42.98 48.41
CA ASN A 9 0.16 -42.53 47.50
C ASN A 9 0.67 -42.64 46.05
N PRO A 10 0.09 -43.49 45.19
CA PRO A 10 0.46 -43.56 43.78
C PRO A 10 -0.09 -42.34 43.03
N SER A 11 0.80 -41.59 42.38
CA SER A 11 0.47 -40.47 41.50
C SER A 11 -0.53 -40.87 40.40
N PRO A 12 -1.61 -40.11 40.18
CA PRO A 12 -2.61 -40.42 39.16
C PRO A 12 -2.13 -39.91 37.79
N GLN A 13 -1.28 -40.67 37.12
CA GLN A 13 -0.80 -40.34 35.77
C GLN A 13 -1.28 -41.31 34.68
N GLY A 14 -2.22 -42.22 34.99
CA GLY A 14 -2.52 -43.37 34.13
C GLY A 14 -3.93 -43.50 33.53
N GLU A 15 -4.86 -42.55 33.67
CA GLU A 15 -6.27 -42.81 33.30
C GLU A 15 -7.02 -41.73 32.51
N ARG A 16 -6.31 -40.74 31.92
CA ARG A 16 -6.95 -39.72 31.07
C ARG A 16 -6.90 -39.98 29.56
N GLU A 17 -6.55 -41.18 29.14
CA GLU A 17 -6.30 -41.49 27.72
C GLU A 17 -7.27 -42.50 27.09
N ARG A 18 -8.55 -42.54 27.48
CA ARG A 18 -9.52 -43.46 26.84
C ARG A 18 -10.95 -42.93 26.58
N ARG A 19 -11.19 -41.61 26.56
CA ARG A 19 -12.54 -41.06 26.24
C ARG A 19 -12.53 -39.74 25.44
N ARG A 20 -11.80 -39.68 24.31
CA ARG A 20 -11.91 -38.57 23.33
C ARG A 20 -11.95 -39.06 21.86
N GLY A 21 -12.58 -40.21 21.62
CA GLY A 21 -12.61 -40.88 20.32
C GLY A 21 -14.01 -41.17 19.78
N ALA A 22 -14.95 -40.22 19.84
CA ALA A 22 -16.27 -40.41 19.21
C ALA A 22 -16.99 -39.12 18.74
N GLY A 23 -16.47 -37.91 19.05
CA GLY A 23 -17.13 -36.64 18.71
C GLY A 23 -16.54 -35.87 17.51
N LYS A 24 -15.39 -36.30 16.96
CA LYS A 24 -14.71 -35.55 15.88
C LYS A 24 -15.07 -35.99 14.46
N ARG A 25 -15.92 -37.02 14.28
CA ARG A 25 -16.33 -37.51 12.95
C ARG A 25 -17.63 -36.88 12.41
N ALA A 26 -18.31 -36.03 13.17
CA ALA A 26 -19.57 -35.40 12.74
C ALA A 26 -19.45 -33.88 12.45
N ILE A 27 -18.23 -33.32 12.43
CA ILE A 27 -18.00 -31.88 12.18
C ILE A 27 -17.10 -31.64 10.94
N LEU A 28 -16.91 -32.66 10.10
CA LEU A 28 -16.09 -32.57 8.88
C LEU A 28 -16.92 -32.76 7.59
N GLU A 29 -18.25 -32.60 7.66
CA GLU A 29 -19.11 -32.80 6.50
C GLU A 29 -20.25 -31.78 6.53
N LYS A 30 -19.92 -30.49 6.33
CA LYS A 30 -20.81 -29.37 5.96
C LYS A 30 -20.03 -28.05 5.95
N MET A 31 -19.16 -27.85 4.96
CA MET A 31 -18.64 -26.52 4.61
C MET A 31 -17.98 -26.55 3.22
N GLU A 32 -18.68 -27.07 2.23
CA GLU A 32 -18.29 -26.90 0.82
C GLU A 32 -19.27 -25.95 0.12
N GLY A 33 -18.71 -24.97 -0.61
CA GLY A 33 -19.37 -24.28 -1.72
C GLY A 33 -19.82 -22.86 -1.42
N GLY A 34 -18.91 -21.88 -1.44
CA GLY A 34 -19.30 -20.47 -1.52
C GLY A 34 -18.14 -19.49 -1.38
N GLU A 35 -17.42 -19.54 -0.26
CA GLU A 35 -16.45 -18.48 0.10
C GLU A 35 -15.07 -18.68 -0.56
N GLY A 36 -14.63 -19.92 -0.78
CA GLY A 36 -13.35 -20.22 -1.43
C GLY A 36 -13.30 -19.83 -2.91
N ALA A 37 -14.40 -20.00 -3.64
CA ALA A 37 -14.50 -19.63 -5.05
C ALA A 37 -14.43 -18.09 -5.24
N VAL A 38 -15.20 -17.35 -4.45
CA VAL A 38 -15.22 -15.87 -4.48
C VAL A 38 -13.87 -15.27 -4.10
N VAL A 39 -13.17 -15.86 -3.12
CA VAL A 39 -11.81 -15.41 -2.76
C VAL A 39 -10.81 -15.70 -3.88
N THR A 40 -10.95 -16.82 -4.58
CA THR A 40 -10.04 -17.20 -5.68
C THR A 40 -10.26 -16.31 -6.90
N GLU A 41 -11.50 -16.09 -7.33
CA GLU A 41 -11.85 -15.20 -8.44
C GLU A 41 -11.37 -13.76 -8.19
N LYS A 42 -11.54 -13.24 -6.98
CA LYS A 42 -11.08 -11.89 -6.63
C LYS A 42 -9.55 -11.74 -6.70
N LEU A 43 -8.80 -12.77 -6.31
CA LEU A 43 -7.35 -12.75 -6.41
C LEU A 43 -6.88 -12.78 -7.87
N GLU A 44 -7.53 -13.57 -8.71
CA GLU A 44 -7.27 -13.62 -10.16
C GLU A 44 -7.54 -12.25 -10.83
N GLU A 45 -8.66 -11.60 -10.49
CA GLU A 45 -8.98 -10.24 -10.97
C GLU A 45 -7.91 -9.20 -10.55
N ASP A 46 -7.44 -9.26 -9.30
CA ASP A 46 -6.41 -8.37 -8.78
C ASP A 46 -5.05 -8.61 -9.46
N GLU A 47 -4.72 -9.86 -9.78
CA GLU A 47 -3.52 -10.24 -10.54
C GLU A 47 -3.59 -9.74 -11.99
N GLU A 48 -4.73 -9.93 -12.67
CA GLU A 48 -4.95 -9.43 -14.04
C GLU A 48 -4.88 -7.90 -14.10
N ARG A 49 -5.48 -7.23 -13.12
CA ARG A 49 -5.42 -5.76 -12.99
C ARG A 49 -3.98 -5.30 -12.76
N THR A 50 -3.24 -5.99 -11.91
CA THR A 50 -1.82 -5.70 -11.65
C THR A 50 -0.99 -5.87 -12.90
N LYS A 51 -1.22 -6.94 -13.67
CA LYS A 51 -0.54 -7.17 -14.95
C LYS A 51 -0.82 -6.06 -15.95
N LEU A 52 -2.09 -5.67 -16.11
CA LEU A 52 -2.47 -4.56 -16.99
C LEU A 52 -1.79 -3.24 -16.58
N LEU A 53 -1.71 -2.96 -15.27
CA LEU A 53 -1.04 -1.78 -14.76
C LEU A 53 0.47 -1.80 -15.05
N ARG A 54 1.13 -2.94 -14.83
CA ARG A 54 2.56 -3.11 -15.15
C ARG A 54 2.83 -2.92 -16.64
N ASP A 55 1.98 -3.46 -17.51
CA ASP A 55 2.13 -3.31 -18.96
C ASP A 55 2.03 -1.83 -19.38
N ARG A 56 1.05 -1.09 -18.84
CA ARG A 56 0.89 0.35 -19.10
C ARG A 56 2.05 1.17 -18.55
N PHE A 57 2.52 0.82 -17.35
CA PHE A 57 3.68 1.44 -16.74
C PHE A 57 4.93 1.24 -17.60
N ARG A 58 5.17 0.01 -18.08
CA ARG A 58 6.29 -0.33 -18.96
C ARG A 58 6.28 0.50 -20.24
N LEU A 59 5.12 0.67 -20.89
CA LEU A 59 4.99 1.53 -22.09
C LEU A 59 5.38 2.98 -21.80
N SER A 60 5.02 3.50 -20.62
CA SER A 60 5.39 4.86 -20.21
C SER A 60 6.90 4.99 -19.99
N VAL A 61 7.51 3.98 -19.36
CA VAL A 61 8.97 3.92 -19.15
C VAL A 61 9.72 3.87 -20.47
N ILE A 62 9.27 3.03 -21.41
CA ILE A 62 9.85 2.96 -22.78
C ILE A 62 9.86 4.36 -23.40
N SER A 63 8.73 5.07 -23.36
CA SER A 63 8.62 6.42 -23.94
C SER A 63 9.59 7.42 -23.30
N ILE A 64 9.76 7.39 -21.98
CA ILE A 64 10.70 8.28 -21.27
C ILE A 64 12.14 7.94 -21.62
N VAL A 65 12.49 6.65 -21.60
CA VAL A 65 13.85 6.16 -21.85
C VAL A 65 14.27 6.45 -23.29
N GLU A 66 13.40 6.20 -24.27
CA GLU A 66 13.65 6.54 -25.69
C GLU A 66 13.81 8.04 -25.90
N ALA A 67 12.99 8.87 -25.25
CA ALA A 67 13.10 10.32 -25.34
C ALA A 67 14.43 10.83 -24.80
N GLU A 68 14.89 10.30 -23.66
CA GLU A 68 16.18 10.69 -23.07
C GLU A 68 17.35 10.17 -23.92
N ALA A 69 17.31 8.93 -24.41
CA ALA A 69 18.35 8.38 -25.27
C ALA A 69 18.50 9.17 -26.57
N LYS A 70 17.39 9.57 -27.19
CA LYS A 70 17.40 10.44 -28.37
C LYS A 70 18.03 11.80 -28.08
N LYS A 71 17.72 12.40 -26.92
CA LYS A 71 18.29 13.68 -26.48
C LYS A 71 19.80 13.59 -26.26
N GLN A 72 20.30 12.45 -25.77
CA GLN A 72 21.72 12.19 -25.55
C GLN A 72 22.45 11.64 -26.78
N GLY A 73 21.73 11.30 -27.87
CA GLY A 73 22.31 10.68 -29.05
C GLY A 73 22.84 9.26 -28.80
N MET A 74 22.21 8.52 -27.88
CA MET A 74 22.62 7.18 -27.47
C MET A 74 21.62 6.11 -27.90
N GLU A 75 22.10 4.89 -28.09
CA GLU A 75 21.26 3.69 -28.22
C GLU A 75 21.13 3.00 -26.87
N ILE A 76 19.97 2.38 -26.61
CA ILE A 76 19.68 1.66 -25.36
C ILE A 76 19.74 0.17 -25.64
N ALA A 77 20.49 -0.57 -24.83
CA ALA A 77 20.49 -2.02 -24.92
C ALA A 77 19.11 -2.59 -24.54
N GLY A 78 18.61 -3.57 -25.30
CA GLY A 78 17.21 -4.04 -25.19
C GLY A 78 16.81 -4.56 -23.79
N HIS A 79 17.75 -5.06 -22.99
CA HIS A 79 17.50 -5.53 -21.63
C HIS A 79 17.44 -4.40 -20.58
N VAL A 80 17.99 -3.23 -20.88
CA VAL A 80 18.04 -2.10 -19.95
C VAL A 80 16.64 -1.54 -19.70
N VAL A 81 15.80 -1.45 -20.74
CA VAL A 81 14.45 -0.87 -20.60
C VAL A 81 13.54 -1.70 -19.68
N PRO A 82 13.45 -3.05 -19.82
CA PRO A 82 12.75 -3.89 -18.85
C PRO A 82 13.27 -3.71 -17.41
N CYS A 83 14.59 -3.69 -17.22
CA CYS A 83 15.18 -3.50 -15.89
C CYS A 83 14.81 -2.15 -15.26
N ILE A 84 14.83 -1.06 -16.05
CA ILE A 84 14.40 0.26 -15.57
C ILE A 84 12.90 0.23 -15.21
N ALA A 85 12.08 -0.44 -16.02
CA ALA A 85 10.65 -0.53 -15.77
C ALA A 85 10.32 -1.29 -14.47
N GLU A 86 11.00 -2.41 -14.22
CA GLU A 86 10.85 -3.18 -12.97
C GLU A 86 11.30 -2.35 -11.77
N LEU A 87 12.48 -1.74 -11.84
CA LEU A 87 13.01 -0.91 -10.75
C LEU A 87 12.09 0.29 -10.44
N ALA A 88 11.62 1.00 -11.47
CA ALA A 88 10.73 2.14 -11.28
C ALA A 88 9.36 1.73 -10.72
N PHE A 89 8.87 0.53 -11.04
CA PHE A 89 7.65 -0.01 -10.47
C PHE A 89 7.81 -0.31 -8.97
N GLU A 90 8.91 -0.97 -8.58
CA GLU A 90 9.24 -1.22 -7.17
C GLU A 90 9.42 0.09 -6.38
N LEU A 91 10.11 1.07 -6.95
CA LEU A 91 10.27 2.40 -6.35
C LEU A 91 8.92 3.10 -6.14
N THR A 92 7.97 2.91 -7.06
CA THR A 92 6.61 3.49 -6.94
C THR A 92 5.85 2.88 -5.77
N GLU A 93 6.00 1.57 -5.53
CA GLU A 93 5.40 0.90 -4.38
C GLU A 93 5.94 1.45 -3.06
N GLN A 94 7.26 1.61 -2.95
CA GLN A 94 7.86 2.17 -1.74
C GLN A 94 7.46 3.64 -1.54
N LEU A 95 7.48 4.43 -2.62
CA LEU A 95 7.06 5.82 -2.59
C LEU A 95 5.60 5.96 -2.11
N ALA A 96 4.70 5.09 -2.56
CA ALA A 96 3.29 5.10 -2.15
C ALA A 96 3.14 4.88 -0.63
N LYS A 97 3.89 3.92 -0.06
CA LYS A 97 3.90 3.65 1.39
C LYS A 97 4.46 4.85 2.16
N ASP A 98 5.54 5.43 1.68
CA ASP A 98 6.18 6.57 2.35
C ASP A 98 5.27 7.79 2.40
N VAL A 99 4.64 8.17 1.26
CA VAL A 99 3.75 9.35 1.23
C VAL A 99 2.45 9.13 2.02
N GLU A 100 1.96 7.89 2.09
CA GLU A 100 0.84 7.55 2.97
C GLU A 100 1.24 7.75 4.44
N LEU A 101 2.40 7.24 4.85
CA LEU A 101 2.91 7.38 6.21
C LEU A 101 3.16 8.85 6.58
N PHE A 102 3.67 9.68 5.66
CA PHE A 102 3.85 11.10 5.90
C PHE A 102 2.52 11.83 6.11
N ALA A 103 1.50 11.52 5.31
CA ALA A 103 0.18 12.08 5.48
C ALA A 103 -0.43 11.67 6.84
N GLN A 104 -0.31 10.39 7.21
CA GLN A 104 -0.79 9.87 8.49
C GLN A 104 -0.05 10.48 9.68
N HIS A 105 1.28 10.65 9.59
CA HIS A 105 2.08 11.31 10.62
C HIS A 105 1.64 12.76 10.86
N ALA A 106 1.19 13.45 9.81
CA ALA A 106 0.60 14.79 9.90
C ALA A 106 -0.89 14.78 10.28
N GLY A 107 -1.47 13.64 10.68
CA GLY A 107 -2.88 13.51 11.06
C GLY A 107 -3.87 13.62 9.91
N ARG A 108 -3.42 13.47 8.66
CA ARG A 108 -4.24 13.59 7.44
C ARG A 108 -4.55 12.22 6.85
N LYS A 109 -5.68 12.13 6.13
CA LYS A 109 -6.09 10.95 5.34
C LYS A 109 -5.87 11.13 3.83
N SER A 110 -5.34 12.28 3.43
CA SER A 110 -5.12 12.65 2.03
C SER A 110 -3.71 13.20 1.89
N VAL A 111 -3.00 12.67 0.90
CA VAL A 111 -1.64 13.05 0.52
C VAL A 111 -1.68 14.43 -0.15
N ASN A 112 -0.74 15.29 0.21
CA ASN A 112 -0.55 16.61 -0.40
C ASN A 112 0.88 16.76 -0.94
N MET A 113 1.20 17.96 -1.44
CA MET A 113 2.53 18.19 -2.03
C MET A 113 3.68 18.13 -1.00
N GLU A 114 3.42 18.45 0.26
CA GLU A 114 4.47 18.39 1.30
C GLU A 114 4.92 16.95 1.56
N ASP A 115 4.01 15.97 1.45
CA ASP A 115 4.35 14.54 1.58
C ASP A 115 5.26 14.08 0.42
N VAL A 116 4.96 14.53 -0.79
CA VAL A 116 5.77 14.23 -1.99
C VAL A 116 7.14 14.91 -1.91
N ILE A 117 7.21 16.14 -1.39
CA ILE A 117 8.48 16.84 -1.17
C ILE A 117 9.30 16.12 -0.10
N LEU A 118 8.66 15.67 0.99
CA LEU A 118 9.34 14.98 2.09
C LEU A 118 9.96 13.65 1.65
N SER A 119 9.38 12.93 0.70
CA SER A 119 9.99 11.68 0.19
C SER A 119 11.38 11.89 -0.43
N ALA A 120 11.70 13.10 -0.91
CA ALA A 120 12.99 13.44 -1.48
C ALA A 120 14.01 13.99 -0.48
N HIS A 121 13.72 14.02 0.84
CA HIS A 121 14.58 14.67 1.84
C HIS A 121 16.03 14.16 1.90
N ARG A 122 16.32 12.96 1.38
CA ARG A 122 17.67 12.39 1.32
C ARG A 122 18.50 12.92 0.16
N ASN A 123 17.88 13.63 -0.78
CA ASN A 123 18.51 14.19 -1.97
C ASN A 123 18.14 15.67 -2.11
N GLU A 124 19.02 16.53 -1.62
CA GLU A 124 18.82 17.99 -1.61
C GLU A 124 18.54 18.58 -3.00
N THR A 125 19.20 18.05 -4.04
CA THR A 125 18.97 18.50 -5.43
C THR A 125 17.54 18.17 -5.86
N LEU A 126 17.09 16.94 -5.63
CA LEU A 126 15.73 16.52 -5.97
C LEU A 126 14.67 17.26 -5.14
N LEU A 127 14.92 17.43 -3.84
CA LEU A 127 14.09 18.21 -2.93
C LEU A 127 13.88 19.64 -3.43
N GLY A 128 14.97 20.29 -3.86
CA GLY A 128 14.94 21.63 -4.46
C GLY A 128 14.11 21.68 -5.75
N LEU A 129 14.28 20.70 -6.64
CA LEU A 129 13.49 20.61 -7.88
C LEU A 129 11.99 20.44 -7.59
N LEU A 130 11.62 19.56 -6.65
CA LEU A 130 10.21 19.33 -6.29
C LEU A 130 9.56 20.56 -5.64
N ARG A 131 10.31 21.30 -4.80
CA ARG A 131 9.83 22.57 -4.23
C ARG A 131 9.56 23.60 -5.33
N SER A 132 10.51 23.81 -6.24
CA SER A 132 10.34 24.72 -7.38
C SER A 132 9.14 24.34 -8.22
N PHE A 133 9.00 23.05 -8.54
CA PHE A 133 7.85 22.54 -9.30
C PHE A 133 6.51 22.76 -8.57
N SER A 134 6.47 22.57 -7.25
CA SER A 134 5.28 22.87 -6.44
C SER A 134 4.87 24.34 -6.53
N HIS A 135 5.84 25.25 -6.47
CA HIS A 135 5.58 26.69 -6.61
C HIS A 135 5.04 27.05 -8.00
N GLU A 136 5.57 26.43 -9.06
CA GLU A 136 5.07 26.63 -10.42
C GLU A 136 3.62 26.16 -10.59
N LEU A 137 3.24 25.02 -9.99
CA LEU A 137 1.86 24.53 -10.04
C LEU A 137 0.90 25.49 -9.35
N LYS A 138 1.27 26.00 -8.17
CA LYS A 138 0.47 27.00 -7.43
C LYS A 138 0.32 28.31 -8.20
N ALA A 139 1.32 28.70 -9.00
CA ALA A 139 1.27 29.89 -9.85
C ALA A 139 0.38 29.72 -11.09
N LYS A 140 0.24 28.49 -11.60
CA LYS A 140 -0.55 28.16 -12.80
C LYS A 140 -2.02 27.84 -12.47
N GLU A 141 -2.38 27.66 -11.20
CA GLU A 141 -3.77 27.42 -10.79
C GLU A 141 -4.60 28.72 -10.92
N PRO A 142 -5.57 28.83 -11.87
CA PRO A 142 -6.39 30.02 -11.97
C PRO A 142 -7.21 30.16 -10.67
N GLN A 143 -7.19 31.36 -10.06
CA GLN A 143 -7.94 31.74 -8.86
C GLN A 143 -9.46 31.49 -8.97
N GLN A 144 -9.92 30.24 -8.92
CA GLN A 144 -11.34 29.92 -8.96
C GLN A 144 -12.02 30.09 -7.59
N THR A 145 -11.27 30.31 -6.51
CA THR A 145 -11.79 30.33 -5.14
C THR A 145 -12.03 31.73 -4.55
N GLN A 146 -11.60 32.83 -5.18
CA GLN A 146 -11.78 34.17 -4.60
C GLN A 146 -13.15 34.83 -4.87
N LYS A 147 -13.99 34.29 -5.77
CA LYS A 147 -15.31 34.90 -6.11
C LYS A 147 -16.45 34.60 -5.13
N LYS A 148 -16.28 33.75 -4.10
CA LYS A 148 -17.40 33.36 -3.20
C LYS A 148 -17.51 34.11 -1.86
N ARG A 149 -16.60 35.03 -1.50
CA ARG A 149 -16.64 35.71 -0.18
C ARG A 149 -16.94 37.22 -0.20
N LYS A 150 -17.56 37.75 -1.26
CA LYS A 150 -17.90 39.20 -1.33
C LYS A 150 -19.33 39.49 -1.83
N ARG A 151 -20.33 38.76 -1.34
CA ARG A 151 -21.75 39.01 -1.68
C ARG A 151 -22.74 38.99 -0.50
N SER A 152 -22.29 39.25 0.72
CA SER A 152 -23.20 39.37 1.87
C SER A 152 -22.76 40.47 2.83
N SER A 153 -22.82 41.72 2.37
CA SER A 153 -22.88 42.90 3.24
C SER A 153 -23.33 44.13 2.43
N ASN A 154 -24.56 44.12 1.93
CA ASN A 154 -25.35 45.34 1.79
C ASN A 154 -26.78 44.97 1.39
N ASN A 155 -27.71 45.07 2.34
CA ASN A 155 -29.08 45.39 2.00
C ASN A 155 -29.54 46.50 2.95
N GLU A 156 -29.37 47.71 2.43
CA GLU A 156 -30.24 48.88 2.45
C GLU A 156 -30.84 49.39 3.78
N VAL A 157 -30.50 50.65 4.05
CA VAL A 157 -31.22 51.64 4.85
C VAL A 157 -32.31 52.26 3.96
N SER A 158 -33.56 52.29 4.43
CA SER A 158 -34.48 53.46 4.43
C SER A 158 -35.85 53.06 4.97
#